data_AF-A0A4W6CSV4-F1
#
_entry.id   AF-A0A4W6CSV4-F1
#
_cell.length_a   1.000
_cell.length_b   1.000
_cell.length_c   1.000
_cell.angle_alpha   90.00
_cell.angle_beta   90.00
_cell.angle_gamma   90.00
#
_symmetry.space_group_name_H-M   'P 1'
#
loop_
_entity.id
_entity.type
_entity.pdbx_description
1 polymer ?
#
loop_
_entity_poly.entity_id
_entity_poly.type
_entity_poly.pdbx_seq_one_letter_code
_entity_poly.pdbx_strand_id
1 'polypeptide(L)'
;PLSLSVLCPSSDPQCPLTLSVLCPPVAGVSVLLLSGLTVSAVSLNVSPNRLQFFEGESVSLRCEGQVVSDGQTVKRTRGGQTEDCGPASGFGRFDGSSCIISGLSVSDSGGYWCEDRADQINISVINTVTDKAGVPVILEIPALPVMTGSDVTLRCRDKDNNRFKAFFFRDGKDLGSGPDGELTLSKVQQSHEGLYWCYRNKGVDSPQSRLRVRGQ
;
A
#
# COMPACT_ATOMS: atom_id res chain seq x y z
N PRO A 1 17.80 -50.16 3.44
CA PRO A 1 18.86 -49.35 4.11
C PRO A 1 20.05 -49.17 3.18
N LEU A 2 19.96 -48.19 2.28
CA LEU A 2 21.06 -47.81 1.38
C LEU A 2 21.72 -46.56 1.96
N SER A 3 22.99 -46.70 2.30
CA SER A 3 23.86 -45.66 2.85
C SER A 3 24.13 -44.59 1.79
N LEU A 4 23.85 -43.32 2.10
CA LEU A 4 24.36 -42.18 1.33
C LEU A 4 25.64 -41.68 2.01
N SER A 5 26.76 -41.79 1.32
CA SER A 5 27.97 -41.03 1.63
C SER A 5 28.14 -39.94 0.58
N VAL A 6 28.13 -38.68 1.02
CA VAL A 6 28.43 -37.51 0.20
C VAL A 6 29.87 -37.13 0.49
N LEU A 7 30.73 -37.18 -0.53
CA LEU A 7 32.06 -36.58 -0.51
C LEU A 7 32.02 -35.30 -1.34
N CYS A 8 32.10 -34.14 -0.69
CA CYS A 8 32.35 -32.86 -1.35
C CYS A 8 33.82 -32.47 -1.14
N PRO A 9 34.63 -32.28 -2.19
CA PRO A 9 35.81 -31.42 -2.11
C PRO A 9 35.38 -29.95 -2.16
N SER A 10 36.00 -29.16 -1.30
CA SER A 10 35.84 -27.72 -1.15
C SER A 10 36.26 -26.95 -2.42
N SER A 11 35.61 -25.78 -2.61
CA SER A 11 35.95 -24.62 -3.46
C SER A 11 35.41 -24.55 -4.91
N ASP A 12 34.12 -24.21 -5.07
CA ASP A 12 33.61 -23.38 -6.19
C ASP A 12 32.19 -22.81 -5.85
N PRO A 13 31.86 -21.51 -6.02
CA PRO A 13 30.56 -20.94 -5.63
C PRO A 13 29.46 -20.98 -6.72
N GLN A 14 29.63 -21.70 -7.83
CA GLN A 14 28.61 -21.81 -8.90
C GLN A 14 28.31 -23.26 -9.33
N CYS A 15 27.84 -24.10 -8.40
CA CYS A 15 27.32 -25.43 -8.74
C CYS A 15 25.78 -25.43 -8.72
N PRO A 16 25.08 -25.44 -9.88
CA PRO A 16 23.62 -25.58 -9.93
C PRO A 16 23.23 -27.02 -9.58
N LEU A 17 22.43 -27.19 -8.52
CA LEU A 17 21.80 -28.48 -8.19
C LEU A 17 20.76 -28.80 -9.28
N THR A 18 21.19 -29.48 -10.35
CA THR A 18 20.29 -30.09 -11.34
C THR A 18 20.37 -31.61 -11.20
N LEU A 19 19.36 -32.18 -10.55
CA LEU A 19 19.19 -33.63 -10.45
C LEU A 19 18.49 -34.11 -11.74
N SER A 20 19.25 -34.67 -12.68
CA SER A 20 18.66 -35.34 -13.85
C SER A 20 18.52 -36.83 -13.57
N VAL A 21 17.28 -37.29 -13.37
CA VAL A 21 16.95 -38.72 -13.33
C VAL A 21 16.48 -39.12 -14.73
N LEU A 22 17.33 -39.84 -15.47
CA LEU A 22 16.95 -40.45 -16.74
C LEU A 22 16.18 -41.74 -16.44
N CYS A 23 14.88 -41.74 -16.74
CA CYS A 23 14.04 -42.95 -16.71
C CYS A 23 13.68 -43.33 -18.17
N PRO A 24 13.79 -44.62 -18.58
CA PRO A 24 13.51 -45.04 -19.96
C PRO A 24 12.01 -45.07 -20.28
N PRO A 25 11.62 -45.09 -21.57
CA PRO A 25 10.28 -44.72 -22.00
C PRO A 25 9.30 -45.87 -21.81
N VAL A 26 8.28 -45.65 -20.98
CA VAL A 26 7.08 -46.49 -20.97
C VAL A 26 5.89 -45.57 -21.25
N ALA A 27 5.13 -45.95 -22.27
CA ALA A 27 3.96 -45.23 -22.74
C ALA A 27 3.00 -44.90 -21.58
N GLY A 28 2.86 -43.62 -21.29
CA GLY A 28 1.96 -43.12 -20.26
C GLY A 28 1.82 -41.63 -20.43
N VAL A 29 0.58 -41.18 -20.65
CA VAL A 29 0.22 -39.78 -20.79
C VAL A 29 0.77 -39.00 -19.59
N SER A 30 1.80 -38.18 -19.81
CA SER A 30 2.32 -37.26 -18.79
C SER A 30 1.34 -36.12 -18.62
N VAL A 31 0.45 -36.24 -17.63
CA VAL A 31 -0.28 -35.10 -17.10
C VAL A 31 0.70 -34.28 -16.27
N LEU A 32 1.28 -33.24 -16.89
CA LEU A 32 2.06 -32.23 -16.17
C LEU A 32 1.09 -31.39 -15.34
N LEU A 33 0.91 -31.77 -14.08
CA LEU A 33 0.29 -30.90 -13.08
C LEU A 33 1.26 -29.76 -12.78
N LEU A 34 1.18 -28.70 -13.59
CA LEU A 34 1.70 -27.38 -13.25
C LEU A 34 0.87 -26.87 -12.07
N SER A 35 1.27 -27.23 -10.85
CA SER A 35 0.83 -26.53 -9.65
C SER A 35 1.48 -25.14 -9.67
N GLY A 36 0.96 -24.23 -10.50
CA GLY A 36 1.22 -22.82 -10.32
C GLY A 36 0.68 -22.45 -8.95
N LEU A 37 1.55 -21.96 -8.05
CA LEU A 37 1.05 -21.18 -6.91
C LEU A 37 0.33 -19.98 -7.51
N THR A 38 -0.97 -20.09 -7.72
CA THR A 38 -1.82 -18.93 -7.89
C THR A 38 -1.89 -18.28 -6.51
N VAL A 39 -0.90 -17.45 -6.18
CA VAL A 39 -1.07 -16.48 -5.10
C VAL A 39 -2.20 -15.57 -5.60
N SER A 40 -3.43 -15.87 -5.18
CA SER A 40 -4.54 -14.94 -5.30
C SER A 40 -4.15 -13.72 -4.48
N ALA A 41 -3.55 -12.73 -5.12
CA ALA A 41 -3.12 -11.52 -4.45
C ALA A 41 -4.38 -10.72 -4.06
N VAL A 42 -4.81 -10.88 -2.82
CA VAL A 42 -5.83 -10.02 -2.23
C VAL A 42 -5.19 -8.66 -1.94
N SER A 43 -5.77 -7.60 -2.50
CA SER A 43 -5.32 -6.23 -2.33
C SER A 43 -6.35 -5.42 -1.53
N LEU A 44 -5.86 -4.41 -0.81
CA LEU A 44 -6.71 -3.48 -0.09
C LEU A 44 -7.00 -2.25 -0.97
N ASN A 45 -8.26 -2.10 -1.35
CA ASN A 45 -8.77 -0.90 -1.99
C ASN A 45 -9.16 0.15 -0.95
N VAL A 46 -8.85 1.41 -1.24
CA VAL A 46 -9.07 2.56 -0.35
C VAL A 46 -9.85 3.63 -1.11
N SER A 47 -11.00 4.01 -0.57
CA SER A 47 -11.86 5.03 -1.14
C SER A 47 -12.18 6.12 -0.11
N PRO A 48 -11.93 7.40 -0.43
CA PRO A 48 -11.29 7.92 -1.65
C PRO A 48 -9.83 7.44 -1.80
N ASN A 49 -9.32 7.40 -3.04
CA ASN A 49 -7.97 6.88 -3.38
C ASN A 49 -6.85 7.81 -2.89
N ARG A 50 -6.67 7.89 -1.57
CA ARG A 50 -5.64 8.65 -0.88
C ARG A 50 -5.24 8.00 0.45
N LEU A 51 -4.10 8.41 0.99
CA LEU A 51 -3.51 7.85 2.22
C LEU A 51 -3.62 8.78 3.44
N GLN A 52 -4.00 10.03 3.23
CA GLN A 52 -4.07 11.04 4.28
C GLN A 52 -5.49 11.57 4.39
N PHE A 53 -5.93 11.78 5.63
CA PHE A 53 -7.28 12.22 5.96
C PHE A 53 -7.23 13.24 7.08
N PHE A 54 -8.19 14.16 7.10
CA PHE A 54 -8.39 15.01 8.27
C PHE A 54 -9.27 14.32 9.30
N GLU A 55 -9.07 14.66 10.57
CA GLU A 55 -9.96 14.25 11.65
C GLU A 55 -11.42 14.63 11.35
N GLY A 56 -12.32 13.67 11.53
CA GLY A 56 -13.73 13.77 11.18
C GLY A 56 -14.08 13.29 9.76
N GLU A 57 -13.10 13.08 8.87
CA GLU A 57 -13.37 12.47 7.55
C GLU A 57 -13.75 10.98 7.67
N SER A 58 -14.19 10.39 6.56
CA SER A 58 -14.51 8.98 6.47
C SER A 58 -13.67 8.29 5.39
N VAL A 59 -13.40 7.00 5.57
CA VAL A 59 -12.74 6.14 4.59
C VAL A 59 -13.49 4.83 4.46
N SER A 60 -13.58 4.34 3.22
CA SER A 60 -14.10 3.02 2.87
C SER A 60 -12.93 2.14 2.43
N LEU A 61 -12.80 0.98 3.08
CA LEU A 61 -11.72 0.01 2.89
C LEU A 61 -12.32 -1.30 2.42
N ARG A 62 -11.78 -1.88 1.34
CA ARG A 62 -12.34 -3.12 0.78
C ARG A 62 -11.24 -4.08 0.35
N CYS A 63 -11.37 -5.34 0.70
CA CYS A 63 -10.50 -6.40 0.19
C CYS A 63 -10.97 -6.86 -1.20
N GLU A 64 -10.07 -6.87 -2.17
CA GLU A 64 -10.33 -7.26 -3.56
C GLU A 64 -9.33 -8.33 -4.02
N GLY A 65 -9.81 -9.41 -4.63
CA GLY A 65 -8.97 -10.50 -5.13
C GLY A 65 -9.80 -11.58 -5.84
N GLN A 66 -9.13 -12.50 -6.54
CA GLN A 66 -9.82 -13.54 -7.33
C GLN A 66 -10.51 -14.60 -6.46
N VAL A 67 -10.03 -14.81 -5.24
CA VAL A 67 -10.65 -15.68 -4.24
C VAL A 67 -10.65 -14.91 -2.92
N VAL A 68 -11.75 -14.22 -2.63
CA VAL A 68 -11.99 -13.67 -1.30
C VAL A 68 -12.62 -14.79 -0.47
N SER A 69 -11.93 -15.25 0.56
CA SER A 69 -12.42 -16.35 1.41
C SER A 69 -13.58 -15.88 2.29
N ASP A 70 -14.49 -16.78 2.64
CA ASP A 70 -15.56 -16.49 3.61
C ASP A 70 -14.96 -16.01 4.93
N GLY A 71 -15.39 -14.83 5.39
CA GLY A 71 -14.89 -14.21 6.62
C GLY A 71 -13.64 -13.32 6.45
N GLN A 72 -13.14 -13.12 5.23
CA GLN A 72 -12.06 -12.16 4.99
C GLN A 72 -12.56 -10.72 5.20
N THR A 73 -11.84 -9.97 6.02
CA THR A 73 -12.18 -8.59 6.41
C THR A 73 -10.93 -7.73 6.51
N VAL A 74 -11.13 -6.42 6.54
CA VAL A 74 -10.05 -5.45 6.74
C VAL A 74 -9.59 -5.53 8.20
N LYS A 75 -8.28 -5.54 8.40
CA LYS A 75 -7.61 -5.61 9.69
C LYS A 75 -6.75 -4.37 9.93
N ARG A 76 -6.56 -4.01 11.20
CA ARG A 76 -5.61 -2.95 11.61
C ARG A 76 -4.89 -3.33 12.90
N THR A 77 -3.81 -2.62 13.22
CA THR A 77 -3.15 -2.72 14.54
C THR A 77 -3.33 -1.42 15.31
N ARG A 78 -3.83 -1.51 16.55
CA ARG A 78 -3.97 -0.38 17.47
C ARG A 78 -3.55 -0.82 18.87
N GLY A 79 -2.63 -0.08 19.50
CA GLY A 79 -2.18 -0.40 20.87
C GLY A 79 -1.57 -1.80 21.04
N GLY A 80 -0.97 -2.37 19.99
CA GLY A 80 -0.43 -3.74 19.98
C GLY A 80 -1.47 -4.85 19.77
N GLN A 81 -2.75 -4.51 19.65
CA GLN A 81 -3.81 -5.47 19.34
C GLN A 81 -4.18 -5.39 17.86
N THR A 82 -4.51 -6.55 17.29
CA THR A 82 -5.08 -6.63 15.94
C THR A 82 -6.58 -6.61 16.05
N GLU A 83 -7.21 -5.65 15.39
CA GLU A 83 -8.66 -5.49 15.35
C GLU A 83 -9.13 -5.87 13.94
N ASP A 84 -10.26 -6.56 13.86
CA ASP A 84 -10.97 -6.82 12.61
C ASP A 84 -12.02 -5.73 12.39
N CYS A 85 -12.38 -5.47 11.14
CA CYS A 85 -13.49 -4.57 10.88
C CYS A 85 -14.82 -5.20 11.32
N GLY A 86 -15.68 -4.41 11.95
CA GLY A 86 -17.04 -4.83 12.30
C GLY A 86 -17.46 -4.50 13.73
N PRO A 87 -18.70 -4.87 14.10
CA PRO A 87 -19.34 -4.44 15.35
C PRO A 87 -18.83 -5.14 16.62
N ALA A 88 -18.13 -6.27 16.51
CA ALA A 88 -17.61 -7.02 17.65
C ALA A 88 -16.13 -6.67 17.88
N SER A 89 -15.79 -6.03 19.01
CA SER A 89 -14.42 -5.68 19.45
C SER A 89 -13.48 -5.13 18.34
N GLY A 90 -14.07 -4.55 17.30
CA GLY A 90 -13.42 -4.21 16.05
C GLY A 90 -13.56 -2.73 15.74
N PHE A 91 -13.12 -2.35 14.55
CA PHE A 91 -13.20 -0.97 14.08
C PHE A 91 -14.12 -0.84 12.87
N GLY A 92 -14.59 0.39 12.62
CA GLY A 92 -15.46 0.65 11.48
C GLY A 92 -16.78 -0.14 11.52
N ARG A 93 -17.50 -0.11 10.40
CA ARG A 93 -18.78 -0.80 10.19
C ARG A 93 -18.81 -1.38 8.80
N PHE A 94 -19.45 -2.54 8.67
CA PHE A 94 -19.67 -3.12 7.35
C PHE A 94 -20.76 -2.37 6.59
N ASP A 95 -20.49 -2.11 5.31
CA ASP A 95 -21.46 -1.73 4.29
C ASP A 95 -21.19 -2.59 3.04
N GLY A 96 -21.99 -3.65 2.88
CA GLY A 96 -21.70 -4.74 1.95
C GLY A 96 -20.34 -5.38 2.25
N SER A 97 -19.46 -5.43 1.25
CA SER A 97 -18.09 -5.94 1.38
C SER A 97 -17.07 -4.89 1.83
N SER A 98 -17.51 -3.67 2.16
CA SER A 98 -16.63 -2.58 2.54
C SER A 98 -16.66 -2.36 4.05
N CYS A 99 -15.50 -2.03 4.60
CA CYS A 99 -15.32 -1.54 5.95
C CYS A 99 -15.30 -0.01 5.94
N ILE A 100 -16.31 0.62 6.51
CA ILE A 100 -16.42 2.08 6.62
C ILE A 100 -15.97 2.53 7.99
N ILE A 101 -14.98 3.39 8.04
CA ILE A 101 -14.60 4.14 9.24
C ILE A 101 -15.11 5.56 9.06
N SER A 102 -16.10 5.94 9.87
CA SER A 102 -16.67 7.28 9.86
C SER A 102 -16.13 8.09 11.04
N GLY A 103 -15.86 9.38 10.82
CA GLY A 103 -15.39 10.25 11.88
C GLY A 103 -14.01 9.86 12.38
N LEU A 104 -13.06 9.70 11.44
CA LEU A 104 -11.68 9.33 11.73
C LEU A 104 -11.10 10.19 12.84
N SER A 105 -10.48 9.56 13.82
CA SER A 105 -9.68 10.18 14.87
C SER A 105 -8.19 10.03 14.56
N VAL A 106 -7.33 10.87 15.17
CA VAL A 106 -5.87 10.71 15.06
C VAL A 106 -5.42 9.30 15.44
N SER A 107 -6.13 8.66 16.39
CA SER A 107 -5.83 7.30 16.87
C SER A 107 -6.18 6.18 15.88
N ASP A 108 -6.85 6.51 14.78
CA ASP A 108 -7.10 5.60 13.66
C ASP A 108 -5.96 5.63 12.63
N SER A 109 -4.93 6.47 12.82
CA SER A 109 -3.71 6.41 12.02
C SER A 109 -3.00 5.08 12.23
N GLY A 110 -2.51 4.49 11.15
CA GLY A 110 -1.86 3.19 11.20
C GLY A 110 -2.00 2.44 9.90
N GLY A 111 -1.51 1.21 9.88
CA GLY A 111 -1.57 0.38 8.70
C GLY A 111 -2.75 -0.57 8.71
N TYR A 112 -3.37 -0.72 7.54
CA TYR A 112 -4.55 -1.52 7.26
C TYR A 112 -4.23 -2.60 6.22
N TRP A 113 -4.79 -3.81 6.35
CA TRP A 113 -4.53 -4.93 5.43
C TRP A 113 -5.70 -5.93 5.37
N CYS A 114 -5.65 -6.90 4.44
CA CYS A 114 -6.72 -7.89 4.20
C CYS A 114 -6.34 -9.33 4.55
N GLU A 115 -5.09 -9.72 4.31
CA GLU A 115 -4.64 -11.11 4.50
C GLU A 115 -3.23 -11.14 5.07
N ASP A 116 -2.26 -10.84 4.21
CA ASP A 116 -0.87 -10.67 4.59
C ASP A 116 -0.62 -9.23 5.04
N ARG A 117 0.15 -9.08 6.12
CA ARG A 117 0.67 -7.79 6.56
C ARG A 117 1.68 -7.21 5.58
N ALA A 118 2.25 -8.01 4.67
CA ALA A 118 3.18 -7.54 3.64
C ALA A 118 2.57 -6.45 2.74
N ASP A 119 1.25 -6.52 2.46
CA ASP A 119 0.53 -5.57 1.61
C ASP A 119 -0.20 -4.47 2.39
N GLN A 120 0.28 -4.17 3.59
CA GLN A 120 -0.31 -3.15 4.46
C GLN A 120 -0.26 -1.74 3.82
N ILE A 121 -1.35 -1.01 3.97
CA ILE A 121 -1.49 0.39 3.55
C ILE A 121 -1.54 1.29 4.78
N ASN A 122 -0.62 2.25 4.86
CA ASN A 122 -0.56 3.19 5.98
C ASN A 122 -1.44 4.41 5.73
N ILE A 123 -2.46 4.59 6.57
CA ILE A 123 -3.33 5.76 6.59
C ILE A 123 -2.90 6.69 7.72
N SER A 124 -2.82 7.99 7.43
CA SER A 124 -2.53 9.03 8.42
C SER A 124 -3.74 9.95 8.59
N VAL A 125 -4.13 10.19 9.84
CA VAL A 125 -5.22 11.10 10.21
C VAL A 125 -4.65 12.32 10.92
N ILE A 126 -4.89 13.51 10.37
CA ILE A 126 -4.35 14.77 10.88
C ILE A 126 -5.43 15.54 11.62
N ASN A 127 -5.15 15.98 12.85
CA ASN A 127 -6.03 16.90 13.58
C ASN A 127 -5.97 18.30 12.95
N THR A 128 -7.13 18.95 12.88
CA THR A 128 -7.30 20.29 12.29
C THR A 128 -7.12 21.42 13.30
N VAL A 129 -7.07 21.11 14.60
CA VAL A 129 -6.81 22.08 15.67
C VAL A 129 -5.30 22.25 15.81
N THR A 130 -4.79 23.37 15.29
CA THR A 130 -3.43 23.84 15.62
C THR A 130 -3.55 25.01 16.58
N ASP A 131 -3.00 24.81 17.76
CA ASP A 131 -2.94 25.77 18.86
C ASP A 131 -2.02 26.97 18.57
N LYS A 132 -1.12 26.89 17.56
CA LYS A 132 -0.30 28.03 17.04
C LYS A 132 0.50 27.82 15.74
N ALA A 133 0.42 26.67 15.06
CA ALA A 133 1.47 26.25 14.09
C ALA A 133 1.20 26.46 12.57
N GLY A 134 0.15 27.19 12.18
CA GLY A 134 -0.20 27.40 10.77
C GLY A 134 -1.24 26.40 10.26
N VAL A 135 -1.66 26.54 9.00
CA VAL A 135 -2.78 25.76 8.44
C VAL A 135 -2.32 24.32 8.14
N PRO A 136 -2.91 23.27 8.75
CA PRO A 136 -2.60 21.88 8.43
C PRO A 136 -2.99 21.55 7.00
N VAL A 137 -2.17 20.75 6.32
CA VAL A 137 -2.44 20.26 4.97
C VAL A 137 -2.25 18.75 4.89
N ILE A 138 -2.93 18.14 3.92
CA ILE A 138 -2.70 16.75 3.53
C ILE A 138 -2.22 16.67 2.09
N LEU A 139 -1.51 15.59 1.80
CA LEU A 139 -1.18 15.17 0.45
C LEU A 139 -2.17 14.09 -0.01
N GLU A 140 -2.95 14.40 -1.04
CA GLU A 140 -3.70 13.42 -1.82
C GLU A 140 -2.75 12.79 -2.84
N ILE A 141 -2.35 11.57 -2.54
CA ILE A 141 -1.52 10.71 -3.38
C ILE A 141 -2.19 9.33 -3.49
N PRO A 142 -2.18 8.66 -4.66
CA PRO A 142 -2.86 7.38 -4.84
C PRO A 142 -2.45 6.36 -3.77
N ALA A 143 -3.46 5.74 -3.15
CA ALA A 143 -3.25 4.68 -2.17
C ALA A 143 -2.81 3.38 -2.86
N LEU A 144 -3.35 3.10 -4.05
CA LEU A 144 -3.03 1.94 -4.84
C LEU A 144 -1.77 2.15 -5.71
N PRO A 145 -1.01 1.08 -6.01
CA PRO A 145 0.11 1.18 -6.93
C PRO A 145 -0.32 1.68 -8.31
N VAL A 146 0.44 2.63 -8.86
CA VAL A 146 0.21 3.19 -10.19
C VAL A 146 1.05 2.46 -11.23
N MET A 147 0.53 2.29 -12.45
CA MET A 147 1.27 1.63 -13.53
C MET A 147 2.29 2.57 -14.13
N THR A 148 3.44 2.03 -14.56
CA THR A 148 4.39 2.80 -15.37
C THR A 148 3.72 3.34 -16.63
N GLY A 149 4.05 4.57 -17.01
CA GLY A 149 3.49 5.27 -18.15
C GLY A 149 2.22 6.08 -17.84
N SER A 150 1.56 5.86 -16.70
CA SER A 150 0.42 6.66 -16.26
C SER A 150 0.83 8.08 -15.83
N ASP A 151 -0.13 9.00 -15.86
CA ASP A 151 0.01 10.33 -15.28
C ASP A 151 -0.64 10.35 -13.89
N VAL A 152 0.04 10.96 -12.91
CA VAL A 152 -0.43 11.04 -11.52
C VAL A 152 -0.44 12.49 -11.08
N THR A 153 -1.60 12.99 -10.66
CA THR A 153 -1.72 14.32 -10.05
C THR A 153 -1.66 14.19 -8.53
N LEU A 154 -0.63 14.78 -7.94
CA LEU A 154 -0.51 15.00 -6.51
C LEU A 154 -1.25 16.28 -6.15
N ARG A 155 -2.02 16.25 -5.06
CA ARG A 155 -2.75 17.44 -4.59
C ARG A 155 -2.48 17.71 -3.12
N CYS A 156 -2.03 18.91 -2.82
CA CYS A 156 -1.87 19.42 -1.47
C CYS A 156 -3.10 20.26 -1.13
N ARG A 157 -3.83 19.92 -0.08
CA ARG A 157 -5.03 20.67 0.32
C ARG A 157 -5.14 20.85 1.82
N ASP A 158 -5.79 21.94 2.23
CA ASP A 158 -6.25 22.13 3.60
C ASP A 158 -7.64 21.51 3.81
N LYS A 159 -8.17 21.62 5.03
CA LYS A 159 -9.48 21.07 5.41
C LYS A 159 -10.61 21.64 4.55
N ASP A 160 -10.51 22.92 4.22
CA ASP A 160 -11.52 23.67 3.47
C ASP A 160 -11.38 23.51 1.95
N ASN A 161 -10.43 22.68 1.51
CA ASN A 161 -10.18 22.37 0.10
C ASN A 161 -9.78 23.60 -0.74
N ASN A 162 -9.14 24.59 -0.12
CA ASN A 162 -8.71 25.81 -0.77
C ASN A 162 -7.59 25.54 -1.79
N ARG A 163 -7.57 26.33 -2.87
CA ARG A 163 -6.45 26.37 -3.80
C ARG A 163 -5.39 27.33 -3.29
N PHE A 164 -4.16 26.87 -3.15
CA PHE A 164 -3.03 27.68 -2.75
C PHE A 164 -1.75 27.13 -3.35
N LYS A 165 -0.75 27.99 -3.51
CA LYS A 165 0.58 27.55 -3.93
C LYS A 165 1.16 26.59 -2.90
N ALA A 166 1.44 25.36 -3.34
CA ALA A 166 2.08 24.32 -2.53
C ALA A 166 3.43 23.92 -3.12
N PHE A 167 4.32 23.41 -2.27
CA PHE A 167 5.63 22.88 -2.64
C PHE A 167 5.65 21.39 -2.38
N PHE A 168 6.25 20.62 -3.28
CA PHE A 168 6.21 19.16 -3.27
C PHE A 168 7.62 18.58 -3.17
N PHE A 169 7.75 17.53 -2.37
CA PHE A 169 9.01 16.87 -2.13
C PHE A 169 8.85 15.36 -2.31
N ARG A 170 9.94 14.71 -2.74
CA ARG A 170 10.07 13.27 -2.77
C ARG A 170 11.41 12.86 -2.21
N ASP A 171 11.42 12.02 -1.18
CA ASP A 171 12.64 11.52 -0.52
C ASP A 171 13.61 12.65 -0.16
N GLY A 172 13.07 13.79 0.30
CA GLY A 172 13.83 15.00 0.66
C GLY A 172 14.25 15.88 -0.51
N LYS A 173 14.00 15.49 -1.76
CA LYS A 173 14.27 16.29 -2.96
C LYS A 173 13.07 17.16 -3.34
N ASP A 174 13.33 18.43 -3.60
CA ASP A 174 12.35 19.38 -4.13
C ASP A 174 11.94 19.00 -5.56
N LEU A 175 10.62 18.92 -5.80
CA LEU A 175 10.01 18.68 -7.10
C LEU A 175 9.46 19.97 -7.74
N GLY A 176 9.49 21.08 -7.02
CA GLY A 176 8.94 22.37 -7.40
C GLY A 176 7.60 22.68 -6.75
N SER A 177 6.96 23.73 -7.26
CA SER A 177 5.71 24.25 -6.72
C SER A 177 4.53 24.10 -7.67
N GLY A 178 3.37 23.72 -7.14
CA GLY A 178 2.08 23.76 -7.82
C GLY A 178 1.31 25.02 -7.45
N PRO A 179 0.99 25.94 -8.39
CA PRO A 179 0.32 27.21 -8.08
C PRO A 179 -1.09 27.03 -7.48
N ASP A 180 -1.82 26.01 -7.93
CA ASP A 180 -3.15 25.65 -7.44
C ASP A 180 -3.13 24.53 -6.38
N GLY A 181 -1.94 24.19 -5.88
CA GLY A 181 -1.77 23.10 -4.92
C GLY A 181 -1.71 21.73 -5.58
N GLU A 182 -1.46 21.67 -6.89
CA GLU A 182 -1.38 20.42 -7.66
C GLU A 182 -0.06 20.31 -8.41
N LEU A 183 0.50 19.11 -8.47
CA LEU A 183 1.67 18.76 -9.25
C LEU A 183 1.41 17.46 -10.01
N THR A 184 1.57 17.47 -11.33
CA THR A 184 1.39 16.27 -12.16
C THR A 184 2.73 15.62 -12.47
N LEU A 185 2.86 14.35 -12.12
CA LEU A 185 3.94 13.46 -12.56
C LEU A 185 3.50 12.79 -13.85
N SER A 186 4.07 13.22 -14.98
CA SER A 186 3.74 12.62 -16.28
C SER A 186 4.61 11.40 -16.58
N LYS A 187 4.03 10.38 -17.22
CA LYS A 187 4.72 9.15 -17.63
C LYS A 187 5.53 8.54 -16.48
N VAL A 188 4.84 8.19 -15.40
CA VAL A 188 5.44 7.62 -14.20
C VAL A 188 6.33 6.42 -14.53
N GLN A 189 7.45 6.31 -13.82
CA GLN A 189 8.46 5.25 -13.97
C GLN A 189 8.80 4.71 -12.58
N GLN A 190 9.47 3.56 -12.49
CA GLN A 190 9.86 2.98 -11.20
C GLN A 190 10.66 3.95 -10.32
N SER A 191 11.46 4.83 -10.92
CA SER A 191 12.23 5.88 -10.23
C SER A 191 11.38 7.00 -9.60
N HIS A 192 10.08 7.02 -9.87
CA HIS A 192 9.13 7.92 -9.21
C HIS A 192 8.53 7.31 -7.94
N GLU A 193 8.76 6.03 -7.65
CA GLU A 193 8.43 5.48 -6.34
C GLU A 193 9.24 6.19 -5.24
N GLY A 194 8.62 6.48 -4.10
CA GLY A 194 9.26 7.22 -3.02
C GLY A 194 8.27 7.76 -1.98
N LEU A 195 8.81 8.41 -0.95
CA LEU A 195 8.03 9.09 0.09
C LEU A 195 7.80 10.56 -0.30
N TYR A 196 6.53 10.90 -0.52
CA TYR A 196 6.12 12.23 -0.91
C TYR A 196 5.48 12.98 0.26
N TRP A 197 5.67 14.29 0.27
CA TRP A 197 4.98 15.22 1.16
C TRP A 197 4.88 16.59 0.50
N CYS A 198 4.02 17.44 1.03
CA CYS A 198 3.84 18.81 0.57
C CYS A 198 3.73 19.76 1.74
N TYR A 199 3.96 21.05 1.49
CA TYR A 199 3.68 22.09 2.47
C TYR A 199 3.23 23.39 1.81
N ARG A 200 2.63 24.25 2.62
CA ARG A 200 2.24 25.63 2.27
C ARG A 200 3.22 26.59 2.94
N ASN A 201 3.63 27.66 2.26
CA ASN A 201 4.62 28.66 2.73
C ASN A 201 4.55 29.09 4.21
N LYS A 202 3.37 29.08 4.83
CA LYS A 202 3.13 29.40 6.25
C LYS A 202 2.23 28.32 6.89
N GLY A 203 2.62 27.07 6.77
CA GLY A 203 1.85 25.92 7.23
C GLY A 203 2.73 24.83 7.82
N VAL A 204 2.07 23.78 8.30
CA VAL A 204 2.71 22.55 8.78
C VAL A 204 2.89 21.63 7.58
N ASP A 205 4.03 20.93 7.52
CA ASP A 205 4.26 19.90 6.51
C ASP A 205 3.18 18.80 6.59
N SER A 206 2.71 18.32 5.43
CA SER A 206 1.88 17.13 5.40
C SER A 206 2.67 15.92 5.93
N PRO A 207 2.01 14.89 6.48
CA PRO A 207 2.64 13.59 6.64
C PRO A 207 3.28 13.10 5.33
N GLN A 208 4.22 12.17 5.46
CA GLN A 208 4.81 11.49 4.31
C GLN A 208 3.93 10.32 3.88
N SER A 209 3.77 10.15 2.57
CA SER A 209 3.02 9.02 2.00
C SER A 209 3.76 8.45 0.80
N ARG A 210 3.78 7.11 0.70
CA ARG A 210 4.55 6.41 -0.32
C ARG A 210 3.75 6.27 -1.61
N LEU A 211 4.27 6.79 -2.72
CA LEU A 211 3.79 6.41 -4.05
C LEU A 211 4.39 5.04 -4.40
N ARG A 212 3.54 4.07 -4.73
CA ARG A 212 3.99 2.75 -5.20
C ARG A 212 3.84 2.67 -6.71
N VAL A 213 4.86 2.17 -7.41
CA VAL A 213 4.81 2.03 -8.88
C VAL A 213 4.93 0.56 -9.25
N ARG A 214 4.02 0.08 -10.11
CA ARG A 214 4.07 -1.25 -10.71
C ARG A 214 4.66 -1.16 -12.10
N GLY A 215 5.73 -1.93 -12.32
CA GLY A 215 6.26 -2.19 -13.65
C GLY A 215 5.25 -2.93 -14.52
N GLN A 216 5.40 -2.77 -15.83
CA GLN A 216 4.67 -3.52 -16.85
C GLN A 216 5.26 -4.92 -17.03
#